data_AF-A0A1C4U8J8-F1
#
_entry.id   AF-A0A1C4U8J8-F1
#
_cell.length_a   1.000
_cell.length_b   1.000
_cell.length_c   1.000
_cell.angle_alpha   90.00
_cell.angle_beta   90.00
_cell.angle_gamma   90.00
#
_symmetry.space_group_name_H-M   'P 1'
#
loop_
_entity.id
_entity.type
_entity.pdbx_description
1 polymer ?
#
loop_
_entity_poly.entity_id
_entity_poly.type
_entity_poly.pdbx_seq_one_letter_code
_entity_poly.pdbx_strand_id
1 'polypeptide(L)'
;MSILFWPEFTEYRKGVFLGFLFERRGVDAWFDELKGDEVAVEGVVNHVHLWDVFAPKVEAEYAVLAELAPRIAAMWRAALESTFPARRFVVSVADASEDYGPTISIRSA
;
A
#
# COMPACT_ATOMS: atom_id res chain seq x y z
N MET A 1 13.88 -0.94 -6.44
CA MET A 1 13.55 -0.74 -5.01
C MET A 1 13.12 0.67 -4.65
N SER A 2 13.54 1.74 -5.35
CA SER A 2 13.11 3.12 -5.04
C SER A 2 11.59 3.32 -5.09
N ILE A 3 10.89 2.61 -5.99
CA ILE A 3 9.43 2.63 -6.15
C ILE A 3 8.65 2.22 -4.89
N LEU A 4 9.27 1.46 -3.98
CA LEU A 4 8.66 1.13 -2.68
C LEU A 4 8.70 2.33 -1.74
N PHE A 5 9.70 3.19 -1.82
CA PHE A 5 9.86 4.32 -0.89
C PHE A 5 9.13 5.56 -1.41
N TRP A 6 9.17 5.79 -2.72
CA TRP A 6 8.46 6.89 -3.38
C TRP A 6 7.67 6.34 -4.58
N PRO A 7 6.44 5.87 -4.36
CA PRO A 7 5.66 5.22 -5.41
C PRO A 7 5.12 6.21 -6.44
N GLU A 8 5.01 5.74 -7.68
CA GLU A 8 4.11 6.31 -8.68
C GLU A 8 2.71 5.71 -8.48
N PHE A 9 1.69 6.42 -8.95
CA PHE A 9 0.29 6.04 -8.77
C PHE A 9 -0.45 5.93 -10.09
N THR A 10 -1.36 4.97 -10.17
CA THR A 10 -2.27 4.78 -11.30
C THR A 10 -3.69 5.16 -10.89
N GLU A 11 -4.29 6.13 -11.56
CA GLU A 11 -5.72 6.42 -11.42
C GLU A 11 -6.53 5.50 -12.34
N TYR A 12 -7.48 4.76 -11.78
CA TYR A 12 -8.36 3.88 -12.55
C TYR A 12 -9.72 3.73 -11.87
N ARG A 13 -10.81 3.89 -12.64
CA ARG A 13 -12.19 3.81 -12.12
C ARG A 13 -12.40 4.64 -10.83
N LYS A 14 -11.82 5.86 -10.80
CA LYS A 14 -11.79 6.83 -9.68
C LYS A 14 -10.84 6.49 -8.52
N GLY A 15 -10.50 5.21 -8.35
CA GLY A 15 -9.50 4.76 -7.38
C GLY A 15 -8.07 5.15 -7.76
N VAL A 16 -7.21 5.21 -6.74
CA VAL A 16 -5.77 5.44 -6.82
C VAL A 16 -5.05 4.19 -6.35
N PHE A 17 -4.20 3.66 -7.23
CA PHE A 17 -3.48 2.42 -6.98
C PHE A 17 -1.97 2.64 -6.98
N LEU A 18 -1.26 1.89 -6.15
CA LEU A 18 0.20 1.81 -6.20
C LEU A 18 0.60 1.28 -7.58
N GLY A 19 1.35 2.05 -8.35
CA GLY A 19 1.64 1.74 -9.76
C GLY A 19 2.33 0.38 -9.94
N PHE A 20 3.15 -0.02 -8.97
CA PHE A 20 3.86 -1.31 -9.00
C PHE A 20 3.01 -2.52 -8.57
N LEU A 21 1.81 -2.31 -8.00
CA LEU A 21 0.83 -3.36 -7.72
C LEU A 21 -0.33 -3.38 -8.71
N PHE A 22 -0.48 -2.31 -9.49
CA PHE A 22 -1.63 -2.15 -10.38
C PHE A 22 -1.61 -3.20 -11.50
N GLU A 23 -2.59 -4.10 -11.48
CA GLU A 23 -2.90 -5.00 -12.57
C GLU A 23 -4.39 -4.86 -12.89
N ARG A 24 -4.71 -4.47 -14.14
CA ARG A 24 -6.06 -4.08 -14.52
C ARG A 24 -7.08 -5.18 -14.27
N ARG A 25 -6.78 -6.44 -14.63
CA ARG A 25 -7.74 -7.54 -14.50
C ARG A 25 -8.03 -7.85 -13.03
N GLY A 26 -7.02 -7.85 -12.18
CA GLY A 26 -7.16 -8.02 -10.74
C GLY A 26 -7.97 -6.91 -10.10
N VAL A 27 -7.71 -5.66 -10.49
CA VAL A 27 -8.51 -4.51 -10.02
C VAL A 27 -9.96 -4.60 -10.47
N ASP A 28 -10.21 -4.93 -11.75
CA ASP A 28 -11.58 -5.11 -12.25
C ASP A 28 -12.32 -6.25 -11.52
N ALA A 29 -11.64 -7.38 -11.25
CA ALA A 29 -12.21 -8.47 -10.47
C ALA A 29 -12.59 -8.04 -9.04
N TRP A 30 -11.77 -7.24 -8.38
CA TRP A 30 -12.11 -6.69 -7.06
C TRP A 30 -13.25 -5.67 -7.12
N PHE A 31 -13.34 -4.87 -8.17
CA PHE A 31 -14.49 -3.98 -8.38
C PHE A 31 -15.79 -4.78 -8.55
N ASP A 32 -15.75 -5.91 -9.23
CA ASP A 32 -16.92 -6.77 -9.40
C ASP A 32 -17.32 -7.43 -8.06
N GLU A 33 -16.35 -7.99 -7.33
CA GLU A 33 -16.56 -8.62 -6.02
C GLU A 33 -17.10 -7.62 -4.97
N LEU A 34 -16.53 -6.43 -4.92
CA LEU A 34 -16.87 -5.37 -3.96
C LEU A 34 -17.97 -4.43 -4.48
N LYS A 35 -18.69 -4.82 -5.54
CA LYS A 35 -19.88 -4.12 -6.07
C LYS A 35 -19.64 -2.64 -6.38
N GLY A 36 -18.45 -2.31 -6.87
CA GLY A 36 -18.09 -0.95 -7.25
C GLY A 36 -17.56 -0.08 -6.11
N ASP A 37 -17.37 -0.61 -4.89
CA ASP A 37 -16.83 0.16 -3.75
C ASP A 37 -15.34 0.45 -3.93
N GLU A 38 -15.04 1.63 -4.48
CA GLU A 38 -13.69 2.12 -4.75
C GLU A 38 -12.78 2.05 -3.52
N VAL A 39 -13.22 2.51 -2.36
CA VAL A 39 -12.39 2.61 -1.16
C VAL A 39 -12.09 1.22 -0.60
N ALA A 40 -13.06 0.31 -0.68
CA ALA A 40 -12.83 -1.09 -0.35
C ALA A 40 -11.83 -1.75 -1.32
N VAL A 41 -11.95 -1.48 -2.62
CA VAL A 41 -11.03 -2.01 -3.64
C VAL A 41 -9.61 -1.48 -3.42
N GLU A 42 -9.43 -0.18 -3.17
CA GLU A 42 -8.12 0.39 -2.83
C GLU A 42 -7.55 -0.27 -1.57
N GLY A 43 -8.36 -0.49 -0.54
CA GLY A 43 -7.94 -1.15 0.69
C GLY A 43 -7.44 -2.59 0.47
N VAL A 44 -8.01 -3.30 -0.49
CA VAL A 44 -7.59 -4.67 -0.85
C VAL A 44 -6.43 -4.68 -1.83
N VAL A 45 -6.34 -3.76 -2.79
CA VAL A 45 -5.29 -3.81 -3.82
C VAL A 45 -3.99 -3.17 -3.33
N ASN A 46 -4.08 -2.13 -2.50
CA ASN A 46 -2.92 -1.32 -2.13
C ASN A 46 -2.25 -1.76 -0.83
N HIS A 47 -2.24 -3.06 -0.49
CA HIS A 47 -1.47 -3.55 0.66
C HIS A 47 -0.10 -4.07 0.22
N VAL A 48 0.93 -3.78 1.02
CA VAL A 48 2.28 -4.34 0.85
C VAL A 48 2.73 -4.91 2.18
N HIS A 49 2.97 -6.21 2.21
CA HIS A 49 3.63 -6.90 3.31
C HIS A 49 5.15 -6.76 3.13
N LEU A 50 5.83 -6.13 4.09
CA LEU A 50 7.27 -5.89 3.96
C LEU A 50 8.07 -7.20 3.95
N TRP A 51 7.56 -8.27 4.55
CA TRP A 51 8.23 -9.57 4.53
C TRP A 51 8.25 -10.21 3.15
N ASP A 52 7.21 -10.02 2.33
CA ASP A 52 7.20 -10.50 0.93
C ASP A 52 8.24 -9.78 0.08
N VAL A 53 8.56 -8.52 0.42
CA VAL A 53 9.51 -7.69 -0.33
C VAL A 53 10.95 -7.93 0.10
N PHE A 54 11.19 -8.00 1.42
CA PHE A 54 12.55 -8.06 1.98
C PHE A 54 13.00 -9.48 2.34
N ALA A 55 12.07 -10.44 2.47
CA ALA A 55 12.34 -11.83 2.82
C ALA A 55 13.30 -11.98 4.03
N PRO A 56 12.96 -11.40 5.20
CA PRO A 56 13.81 -11.45 6.40
C PRO A 56 14.07 -12.91 6.83
N LYS A 57 15.26 -13.16 7.38
CA LYS A 57 15.74 -14.49 7.77
C LYS A 57 16.21 -14.59 9.21
N VAL A 58 16.43 -13.46 9.87
CA VAL A 58 16.88 -13.39 11.27
C VAL A 58 16.07 -12.37 12.05
N GLU A 59 15.90 -12.60 13.36
CA GLU A 59 15.11 -11.74 14.27
C GLU A 59 15.43 -10.25 14.16
N ALA A 60 16.70 -9.89 13.97
CA ALA A 60 17.11 -8.51 13.81
C ALA A 60 16.50 -7.85 12.56
N GLU A 61 16.34 -8.59 11.46
CA GLU A 61 15.71 -8.06 10.23
C GLU A 61 14.21 -7.87 10.42
N TYR A 62 13.54 -8.81 11.10
CA TYR A 62 12.12 -8.67 11.46
C TYR A 62 11.86 -7.40 12.28
N ALA A 63 12.66 -7.16 13.32
CA ALA A 63 12.57 -5.96 14.14
C ALA A 63 12.83 -4.68 13.35
N VAL A 64 13.84 -4.68 12.47
CA VAL A 64 14.15 -3.51 11.62
C VAL A 64 12.99 -3.20 10.65
N LEU A 65 12.32 -4.21 10.10
CA LEU A 65 11.19 -3.98 9.19
C LEU A 65 9.98 -3.38 9.91
N ALA A 66 9.73 -3.76 11.17
CA ALA A 66 8.71 -3.13 12.00
C ALA A 66 8.99 -1.64 12.23
N GLU A 67 10.25 -1.28 12.48
CA GLU A 67 10.68 0.12 12.63
C GLU A 67 10.68 0.89 11.30
N LEU A 68 10.92 0.20 10.18
CA LEU A 68 10.99 0.80 8.85
C LEU A 68 9.60 1.12 8.29
N ALA A 69 8.58 0.31 8.59
CA ALA A 69 7.24 0.46 8.02
C ALA A 69 6.61 1.86 8.25
N PRO A 70 6.66 2.46 9.45
CA PRO A 70 6.18 3.83 9.67
C PRO A 70 6.92 4.89 8.83
N ARG A 71 8.21 4.67 8.54
CA ARG A 71 9.00 5.60 7.71
C ARG A 71 8.60 5.50 6.25
N ILE A 72 8.40 4.28 5.73
CA ILE A 72 7.88 4.07 4.38
C ILE A 72 6.48 4.68 4.25
N ALA A 73 5.61 4.46 5.23
CA ALA A 73 4.28 5.06 5.25
C ALA A 73 4.33 6.60 5.22
N ALA A 74 5.28 7.23 5.93
CA ALA A 74 5.46 8.68 5.87
C ALA A 74 5.89 9.16 4.47
N MET A 75 6.77 8.41 3.79
CA MET A 75 7.16 8.73 2.41
C MET A 75 5.99 8.53 1.42
N TRP A 76 5.15 7.53 1.63
CA TRP A 76 3.93 7.32 0.84
C TRP A 76 2.93 8.46 1.01
N ARG A 77 2.72 8.93 2.26
CA ARG A 77 1.88 10.12 2.52
C ARG A 77 2.41 11.32 1.74
N ALA A 78 3.70 11.59 1.82
CA ALA A 78 4.33 12.71 1.11
C ALA A 78 4.20 12.56 -0.42
N ALA A 79 4.39 11.36 -0.97
CA ALA A 79 4.22 11.09 -2.39
C ALA A 79 2.77 11.31 -2.86
N LEU A 80 1.79 10.86 -2.06
CA LEU A 80 0.36 11.08 -2.33
C LEU A 80 -0.01 12.56 -2.29
N GLU A 81 0.40 13.28 -1.25
CA GLU A 81 0.14 14.73 -1.11
C GLU A 81 0.78 15.54 -2.25
N SER A 82 1.99 15.16 -2.67
CA SER A 82 2.67 15.79 -3.79
C SER A 82 1.99 15.51 -5.13
N THR A 83 1.43 14.32 -5.32
CA THR A 83 0.83 13.90 -6.60
C THR A 83 -0.63 14.37 -6.71
N PHE A 84 -1.36 14.32 -5.60
CA PHE A 84 -2.80 14.58 -5.54
C PHE A 84 -3.15 15.61 -4.45
N PRO A 85 -2.69 16.86 -4.58
CA PRO A 85 -2.83 17.88 -3.52
C PRO A 85 -4.29 18.24 -3.16
N ALA A 86 -5.25 17.89 -4.01
CA ALA A 86 -6.68 18.12 -3.78
C ALA A 86 -7.44 16.90 -3.22
N ARG A 87 -6.78 15.75 -3.08
CA ARG A 87 -7.39 14.51 -2.55
C ARG A 87 -6.82 14.21 -1.16
N ARG A 88 -7.60 13.50 -0.34
CA ARG A 88 -7.16 13.04 0.99
C ARG A 88 -7.07 11.53 0.98
N PHE A 89 -6.05 11.02 1.65
CA PHE A 89 -5.78 9.59 1.74
C PHE A 89 -5.50 9.18 3.18
N VAL A 90 -5.85 7.95 3.48
CA VAL A 90 -5.43 7.24 4.68
C VAL A 90 -4.28 6.33 4.29
N VAL A 91 -3.13 6.54 4.93
CA VAL A 91 -2.00 5.61 4.87
C VAL A 91 -1.87 4.93 6.22
N SER A 92 -1.97 3.62 6.23
CA SER A 92 -2.01 2.79 7.44
C SER A 92 -0.78 1.89 7.52
N VAL A 93 -0.34 1.63 8.75
CA VAL A 93 0.64 0.59 9.07
C VAL A 93 -0.03 -0.36 10.04
N ALA A 94 -0.02 -1.65 9.73
CA ALA A 94 -0.48 -2.71 10.60
C ALA A 94 0.68 -3.68 10.82
N ASP A 95 0.91 -4.08 12.07
CA ASP A 95 2.00 -4.98 12.45
C ASP A 95 1.52 -5.99 13.51
N ALA A 96 0.27 -6.44 13.35
CA ALA A 96 -0.41 -7.27 14.34
C ALA A 96 -0.42 -8.76 13.98
N SER A 97 0.01 -9.12 12.77
CA SER A 97 0.02 -10.50 12.31
C SER A 97 1.44 -11.03 12.24
N GLU A 98 1.71 -12.07 13.02
CA GLU A 98 2.97 -12.82 12.98
C GLU A 98 3.17 -13.58 11.67
N ASP A 99 2.13 -13.73 10.83
CA ASP A 99 2.19 -14.49 9.58
C ASP A 99 2.61 -13.64 8.37
N TYR A 100 2.30 -12.33 8.41
CA TYR A 100 2.49 -11.43 7.26
C TYR A 100 3.42 -10.25 7.55
N GLY A 101 3.69 -9.97 8.83
CA GLY A 101 4.56 -8.90 9.26
C GLY A 101 4.02 -7.48 9.01
N PRO A 102 4.90 -6.46 9.09
CA PRO A 102 4.54 -5.08 8.90
C PRO A 102 3.95 -4.86 7.51
N THR A 103 2.72 -4.37 7.49
CA THR A 103 1.92 -4.17 6.29
C THR A 103 1.58 -2.70 6.15
N ILE A 104 1.84 -2.14 4.98
CA ILE A 104 1.52 -0.75 4.65
C ILE A 104 0.40 -0.74 3.62
N SER A 105 -0.60 0.11 3.82
CA SER A 105 -1.68 0.28 2.85
C SER A 105 -2.08 1.73 2.63
N ILE A 106 -2.65 1.99 1.44
CA ILE A 106 -3.24 3.29 1.09
C ILE A 106 -4.67 3.13 0.61
N ARG A 107 -5.51 4.11 0.95
CA ARG A 107 -6.86 4.27 0.40
C ARG A 107 -7.30 5.72 0.50
N SER A 108 -8.30 6.10 -0.26
CA SER A 108 -8.98 7.38 -0.17
C SER A 108 -9.65 7.54 1.20
N ALA A 109 -9.69 8.78 1.71
CA ALA A 109 -10.21 9.14 3.03
C ALA A 109 -11.71 9.45 3.04
#